data_AF-A0AAN7AE66-F1
#
_entry.id   AF-A0AAN7AE66-F1
#
_cell.length_a   1.000
_cell.length_b   1.000
_cell.length_c   1.000
_cell.angle_alpha   90.00
_cell.angle_beta   90.00
_cell.angle_gamma   90.00
#
_symmetry.space_group_name_H-M   'P 1'
#
loop_
_entity.id
_entity.type
_entity.pdbx_description
1 polymer ?
#
loop_
_entity_poly.entity_id
_entity_poly.type
_entity_poly.pdbx_seq_one_letter_code
_entity_poly.pdbx_strand_id
1 'polypeptide(L)'
;ERDSATHLSEEILNILGEPCGNPILDADGKENTMPTAPRYLVYPVAWYSVDTKFPMGDSMFIDFGECFDISHPPKGVGTPGYYRSPEPILKNKFGIPSDLWALACTLFEIRTGRKLFDSFDDSDDDYLETMCMALGRLPEPW
;
A
#
# COMPACT_ATOMS: atom_id res chain seq x y z
N GLU A 1 -10.81 -28.85 -8.12
CA GLU A 1 -9.80 -27.80 -7.95
C GLU A 1 -9.61 -26.89 -9.16
N ARG A 2 -9.63 -27.36 -10.42
CA ARG A 2 -9.53 -26.47 -11.60
C ARG A 2 -10.78 -25.60 -11.85
N ASP A 3 -11.98 -26.14 -11.61
CA ASP A 3 -13.24 -25.41 -11.85
C ASP A 3 -13.48 -24.23 -10.90
N SER A 4 -12.86 -24.25 -9.72
CA SER A 4 -13.00 -23.19 -8.71
C SER A 4 -12.25 -21.92 -9.11
N ALA A 5 -11.07 -22.06 -9.72
CA ALA A 5 -10.20 -20.95 -10.08
C ALA A 5 -10.71 -20.16 -11.30
N THR A 6 -11.28 -20.85 -12.29
CA THR A 6 -11.89 -20.22 -13.47
C THR A 6 -13.16 -19.45 -13.12
N HIS A 7 -13.99 -19.99 -12.22
CA HIS A 7 -15.21 -19.29 -11.77
C HIS A 7 -14.89 -17.99 -11.00
N LEU A 8 -13.87 -18.02 -10.14
CA LEU A 8 -13.36 -16.82 -9.46
C LEU A 8 -12.83 -15.77 -10.45
N SER A 9 -12.19 -16.19 -11.54
CA SER A 9 -11.70 -15.25 -12.55
C SER A 9 -12.82 -14.55 -13.34
N GLU A 10 -13.89 -15.25 -13.72
CA GLU A 10 -15.02 -14.64 -14.42
C GLU A 10 -15.80 -13.67 -13.54
N GLU A 11 -16.00 -14.02 -12.26
CA GLU A 11 -16.67 -13.14 -11.30
C GLU A 11 -15.87 -11.84 -11.08
N ILE A 12 -14.55 -11.95 -10.93
CA ILE A 12 -13.67 -10.78 -10.80
C ILE A 12 -13.72 -9.90 -12.07
N LEU A 13 -13.71 -10.49 -13.27
CA LEU A 13 -13.82 -9.75 -14.53
C LEU A 13 -15.18 -9.05 -14.68
N ASN A 14 -16.27 -9.69 -14.23
CA ASN A 14 -17.59 -9.06 -14.21
C ASN A 14 -17.67 -7.84 -13.27
N ILE A 15 -16.86 -7.84 -12.20
CA ILE A 15 -16.82 -6.76 -11.21
C ILE A 15 -15.88 -5.63 -11.63
N LEU A 16 -14.64 -5.98 -12.02
CA LEU A 16 -13.57 -5.03 -12.28
C LEU A 16 -13.50 -4.61 -13.76
N GLY A 17 -14.18 -5.34 -14.65
CA GLY A 17 -14.08 -5.20 -16.09
C GLY A 17 -12.87 -5.93 -16.68
N GLU A 18 -12.81 -5.93 -18.01
CA GLU A 18 -11.66 -6.47 -18.74
C GLU A 18 -10.39 -5.63 -18.47
N PRO A 19 -9.23 -6.26 -18.19
CA PRO A 19 -7.99 -5.56 -17.96
C PRO A 19 -7.63 -4.66 -19.14
N CYS A 20 -7.46 -3.38 -18.87
CA CYS A 20 -7.02 -2.40 -19.86
C CYS A 20 -5.50 -2.28 -19.81
N GLY A 21 -4.83 -2.26 -20.96
CA GLY A 21 -3.38 -2.24 -21.00
C GLY A 21 -2.81 -1.61 -22.27
N ASN A 22 -1.48 -1.49 -22.31
CA ASN A 22 -0.76 -1.07 -23.51
C ASN A 22 0.45 -1.96 -23.75
N PRO A 23 0.82 -2.21 -25.03
CA PRO A 23 2.06 -2.90 -25.35
C PRO A 23 3.25 -2.09 -24.84
N ILE A 24 4.27 -2.79 -24.34
CA ILE A 24 5.55 -2.18 -24.01
C ILE A 24 6.38 -2.15 -25.29
N LEU A 25 6.67 -0.93 -25.74
CA LEU A 25 7.52 -0.68 -26.90
C LEU A 25 8.92 -0.29 -26.44
N ASP A 26 9.92 -0.58 -27.27
CA ASP A 26 11.27 -0.08 -27.08
C ASP A 26 11.38 1.42 -27.43
N ALA A 27 12.57 1.99 -27.27
CA ALA A 27 12.85 3.40 -27.55
C ALA A 27 12.60 3.80 -29.02
N ASP A 28 12.59 2.83 -29.94
CA ASP A 28 12.31 3.03 -31.36
C ASP A 28 10.83 2.80 -31.71
N GLY A 29 9.98 2.50 -30.72
CA GLY A 29 8.56 2.24 -30.90
C GLY A 29 8.23 0.84 -31.42
N LYS A 30 9.17 -0.12 -31.36
CA LYS A 30 8.95 -1.52 -31.78
C LYS A 30 8.60 -2.39 -30.59
N GLU A 31 7.93 -3.52 -30.85
CA GLU A 31 7.64 -4.50 -29.81
C GLU A 31 8.92 -5.04 -29.17
N ASN A 32 8.91 -5.11 -27.84
CA ASN A 32 10.04 -5.65 -27.11
C ASN A 32 10.15 -7.18 -27.32
N THR A 33 11.29 -7.61 -27.86
CA THR A 33 11.59 -9.02 -28.15
C THR A 33 12.39 -9.71 -27.05
N MET A 34 12.79 -8.99 -25.99
CA MET A 34 13.55 -9.53 -24.87
C MET A 34 12.70 -10.56 -24.10
N PRO A 35 13.17 -11.81 -23.92
CA PRO A 35 12.38 -12.87 -23.29
C PRO A 35 11.97 -12.57 -21.83
N THR A 36 12.77 -11.78 -21.13
CA THR A 36 12.58 -11.44 -19.71
C THR A 36 11.80 -10.14 -19.51
N ALA A 37 11.57 -9.37 -20.56
CA ALA A 37 10.82 -8.12 -20.45
C ALA A 37 9.31 -8.41 -20.54
N PRO A 38 8.49 -7.78 -19.68
CA PRO A 38 7.05 -7.81 -19.86
C PRO A 38 6.68 -7.26 -21.25
N ARG A 39 5.67 -7.85 -21.89
CA ARG A 39 5.22 -7.45 -23.24
C ARG A 39 4.18 -6.35 -23.24
N TYR A 40 3.48 -6.19 -22.12
CA TYR A 40 2.41 -5.23 -21.95
C TYR A 40 2.33 -4.79 -20.49
N LEU A 41 1.77 -3.60 -20.29
CA LEU A 41 1.39 -3.06 -19.00
C LEU A 41 -0.11 -3.24 -18.85
N VAL A 42 -0.56 -3.51 -17.63
CA VAL A 42 -1.98 -3.46 -17.27
C VAL A 42 -2.17 -2.26 -16.36
N TYR A 43 -3.14 -1.41 -16.68
CA TYR A 43 -3.47 -0.28 -15.83
C TYR A 43 -4.12 -0.74 -14.53
N PRO A 44 -3.87 -0.04 -13.41
CA PRO A 44 -4.56 -0.33 -12.16
C PRO A 44 -6.07 -0.15 -12.34
N VAL A 45 -6.83 -0.95 -11.60
CA VAL A 45 -8.29 -0.84 -11.56
C VAL A 45 -8.67 0.55 -11.05
N ALA A 46 -9.62 1.18 -11.75
CA ALA A 46 -10.26 2.41 -11.31
C ALA A 46 -11.20 2.11 -10.12
N TRP A 47 -10.65 1.98 -8.91
CA TRP A 47 -11.42 1.60 -7.72
C TRP A 47 -12.61 2.52 -7.42
N TYR A 48 -12.56 3.78 -7.86
CA TYR A 48 -13.67 4.72 -7.73
C TYR A 48 -14.89 4.39 -8.61
N SER A 49 -14.73 3.56 -9.64
CA SER A 49 -15.83 3.09 -10.50
C SER A 49 -16.35 1.70 -10.12
N VAL A 50 -15.74 1.04 -9.14
CA VAL A 50 -16.18 -0.26 -8.63
C VAL A 50 -17.29 -0.04 -7.61
N ASP A 51 -18.38 -0.80 -7.71
CA ASP A 51 -19.48 -0.71 -6.74
C ASP A 51 -18.99 -1.05 -5.33
N THR A 52 -19.22 -0.13 -4.40
CA THR A 52 -18.80 -0.24 -3.00
C THR A 52 -19.33 -1.47 -2.26
N LYS A 53 -20.35 -2.17 -2.80
CA LYS A 53 -20.83 -3.43 -2.22
C LYS A 53 -19.82 -4.57 -2.28
N PHE A 54 -18.87 -4.52 -3.22
CA PHE A 54 -17.86 -5.57 -3.39
C PHE A 54 -16.74 -5.54 -2.33
N PRO A 55 -16.22 -4.36 -1.91
CA PRO A 55 -15.32 -4.29 -0.75
C PRO A 55 -16.01 -4.36 0.62
N MET A 56 -17.35 -4.41 0.71
CA MET A 56 -18.12 -4.41 1.97
C MET A 56 -18.24 -5.79 2.66
N GLY A 57 -17.20 -6.63 2.57
CA GLY A 57 -17.16 -7.97 3.18
C GLY A 57 -16.26 -8.08 4.41
N ASP A 58 -16.03 -9.33 4.83
CA ASP A 58 -15.00 -9.63 5.83
C ASP A 58 -13.63 -9.23 5.29
N SER A 59 -12.88 -8.47 6.09
CA SER A 59 -11.52 -8.07 5.78
C SER A 59 -10.51 -8.98 6.47
N MET A 60 -9.41 -9.30 5.81
CA MET A 60 -8.35 -10.13 6.35
C MET A 60 -7.00 -9.43 6.18
N PHE A 61 -6.18 -9.47 7.23
CA PHE A 61 -4.77 -9.09 7.11
C PHE A 61 -4.03 -10.17 6.33
N ILE A 62 -3.27 -9.73 5.32
CA ILE A 62 -2.44 -10.58 4.48
C ILE A 62 -0.98 -10.12 4.57
N ASP A 63 -0.09 -10.86 3.91
CA ASP A 63 1.32 -10.54 3.79
C ASP A 63 2.05 -10.38 5.14
N PHE A 64 2.25 -11.51 5.81
CA PHE A 64 3.00 -11.59 7.07
C PHE A 64 4.52 -11.75 6.86
N GLY A 65 5.05 -11.42 5.67
CA GLY A 65 6.48 -11.60 5.35
C GLY A 65 7.43 -10.83 6.25
N GLU A 66 6.98 -9.66 6.75
CA GLU A 66 7.71 -8.79 7.67
C GLU A 66 7.21 -8.88 9.12
N CYS A 67 6.35 -9.84 9.44
CA CYS A 67 5.89 -10.05 10.81
C CYS A 67 7.03 -10.60 11.69
N PHE A 68 7.10 -10.14 12.93
CA PHE A 68 8.14 -10.54 13.88
C PHE A 68 7.58 -10.76 15.28
N ASP A 69 8.28 -11.57 16.07
CA ASP A 69 7.98 -11.75 17.49
C ASP A 69 8.42 -10.49 18.27
N ILE A 70 7.51 -9.92 19.06
CA ILE A 70 7.76 -8.72 19.85
C ILE A 70 8.92 -8.88 20.85
N SER A 71 9.21 -10.12 21.29
CA SER A 71 10.33 -10.43 22.17
C SER A 71 11.69 -10.44 21.43
N HIS A 72 11.67 -10.53 20.11
CA HIS A 72 12.86 -10.57 19.25
C HIS A 72 12.70 -9.62 18.04
N PRO A 73 12.61 -8.30 18.28
CA PRO A 73 12.39 -7.35 17.20
C PRO A 73 13.58 -7.31 16.23
N PRO A 74 13.34 -7.16 14.92
CA PRO A 74 14.38 -6.96 13.93
C PRO A 74 15.02 -5.58 14.09
N LYS A 75 16.13 -5.35 13.39
CA LYS A 75 16.81 -4.04 13.38
C LYS A 75 16.06 -2.95 12.62
N GLY A 76 15.10 -3.34 11.79
CA GLY A 76 14.23 -2.48 11.01
C GLY A 76 13.08 -3.32 10.45
N VAL A 77 12.03 -2.65 10.00
CA VAL A 77 10.84 -3.27 9.42
C VAL A 77 10.52 -2.63 8.08
N GLY A 78 9.98 -3.40 7.15
CA GLY A 78 9.57 -2.93 5.83
C GLY A 78 8.31 -2.06 5.78
N THR A 79 7.88 -1.42 6.87
CA THR A 79 6.68 -0.57 6.86
C THR A 79 6.89 0.61 5.91
N PRO A 80 6.02 0.81 4.89
CA PRO A 80 6.14 1.92 3.96
C PRO A 80 6.03 3.27 4.68
N GLY A 81 6.73 4.29 4.17
CA GLY A 81 6.88 5.61 4.81
C GLY A 81 5.55 6.22 5.28
N TYR A 82 4.55 6.28 4.40
CA TYR A 82 3.22 6.85 4.66
C TYR A 82 2.40 6.18 5.78
N TYR A 83 2.83 4.99 6.24
CA TYR A 83 2.19 4.26 7.34
C TYR A 83 3.12 4.11 8.54
N ARG A 84 4.34 4.63 8.47
CA ARG A 84 5.32 4.55 9.54
C ARG A 84 4.89 5.49 10.67
N SER A 85 4.94 4.97 11.89
CA SER A 85 4.69 5.76 13.10
C SER A 85 5.89 6.67 13.42
N PRO A 86 5.76 7.67 14.32
CA PRO A 86 6.88 8.55 14.64
C PRO A 86 7.98 7.88 15.47
N GLU A 87 7.69 6.84 16.26
CA GLU A 87 8.68 6.19 17.15
C GLU A 87 9.87 5.54 16.42
N PRO A 88 9.67 4.88 15.26
CA PRO A 88 10.77 4.45 14.38
C PRO A 88 11.74 5.56 14.02
N ILE A 89 11.21 6.74 13.67
CA ILE A 89 12.00 7.87 13.21
C ILE A 89 12.75 8.50 14.39
N LEU A 90 12.05 8.73 15.50
CA LEU A 90 12.58 9.43 16.66
C LEU A 90 13.47 8.56 17.55
N LYS A 91 13.17 7.24 17.64
CA LYS A 91 13.74 6.34 18.66
C LYS A 91 14.26 5.03 18.10
N ASN A 92 14.11 4.77 16.80
CA ASN A 92 14.41 3.49 16.17
C ASN A 92 13.75 2.30 16.90
N LYS A 93 12.47 2.46 17.25
CA LYS A 93 11.68 1.43 17.96
C LYS A 93 10.38 1.15 17.22
N PHE A 94 10.04 -0.13 17.16
CA PHE A 94 8.82 -0.66 16.56
C PHE A 94 8.11 -1.56 17.57
N GLY A 95 6.79 -1.66 17.46
CA GLY A 95 5.99 -2.58 18.26
C GLY A 95 4.52 -2.44 17.95
N ILE A 96 3.67 -3.02 18.80
CA ILE A 96 2.20 -3.00 18.64
C ILE A 96 1.62 -1.60 18.35
N PRO A 97 2.09 -0.50 18.99
CA PRO A 97 1.58 0.84 18.67
C PRO A 97 1.86 1.28 17.22
N SER A 98 2.94 0.80 16.60
CA SER A 98 3.26 1.07 15.20
C SER A 98 2.24 0.44 14.25
N ASP A 99 1.76 -0.77 14.56
CA ASP A 99 0.71 -1.42 13.76
C ASP A 99 -0.64 -0.70 13.91
N LEU A 100 -0.96 -0.22 15.12
CA LEU A 100 -2.17 0.60 15.35
C LEU A 100 -2.12 1.93 14.59
N TRP A 101 -0.93 2.56 14.53
CA TRP A 101 -0.71 3.76 13.74
C TRP A 101 -0.91 3.48 12.24
N ALA A 102 -0.26 2.43 11.72
CA ALA A 102 -0.40 2.02 10.33
C ALA A 102 -1.86 1.75 9.97
N LEU A 103 -2.59 1.04 10.84
CA LEU A 103 -4.02 0.78 10.69
C LEU A 103 -4.84 2.07 10.62
N ALA A 104 -4.56 3.05 11.47
CA ALA A 104 -5.25 4.35 11.44
C ALA A 104 -5.02 5.10 10.13
N CYS A 105 -3.78 5.12 9.63
CA CYS A 105 -3.45 5.67 8.32
C CYS A 105 -4.17 4.93 7.19
N THR A 106 -4.20 3.59 7.22
CA THR A 106 -4.92 2.77 6.24
C THR A 106 -6.42 3.05 6.25
N LEU A 107 -7.04 3.13 7.42
CA LEU A 107 -8.48 3.43 7.53
C LEU A 107 -8.80 4.84 7.00
N PHE A 108 -7.95 5.83 7.29
CA PHE A 108 -8.09 7.18 6.73
C PHE A 108 -8.01 7.14 5.20
N GLU A 109 -7.04 6.43 4.65
CA GLU A 109 -6.85 6.31 3.20
C GLU A 109 -8.03 5.61 2.52
N ILE A 110 -8.50 4.48 3.07
CA ILE A 110 -9.70 3.79 2.57
C ILE A 110 -10.90 4.75 2.53
N ARG A 111 -11.04 5.59 3.56
CA ARG A 111 -12.21 6.48 3.69
C ARG A 111 -12.16 7.71 2.79
N THR A 112 -10.97 8.22 2.51
CA THR A 112 -10.75 9.52 1.84
C THR A 112 -10.15 9.40 0.44
N GLY A 113 -9.55 8.27 0.11
CA GLY A 113 -8.76 8.05 -1.11
C GLY A 113 -7.42 8.79 -1.11
N ARG A 114 -6.93 9.28 0.04
CA ARG A 114 -5.69 10.06 0.16
C ARG A 114 -4.85 9.57 1.33
N LYS A 115 -3.52 9.69 1.24
CA LYS A 115 -2.63 9.43 2.38
C LYS A 115 -2.93 10.42 3.51
N LEU A 116 -2.87 9.95 4.76
CA LEU A 116 -3.06 10.81 5.93
C LEU A 116 -1.89 11.79 6.10
N PHE A 117 -0.68 11.28 5.91
CA PHE A 117 0.55 12.06 5.90
C PHE A 117 1.20 11.84 4.54
N ASP A 118 1.12 12.86 3.68
CA ASP A 118 1.66 12.83 2.33
C ASP A 118 2.83 13.82 2.26
N SER A 119 4.05 13.30 2.27
CA SER A 119 5.26 14.10 2.13
C SER A 119 5.70 14.16 0.67
N PHE A 120 6.07 15.36 0.21
CA PHE A 120 6.59 15.55 -1.16
C PHE A 120 8.00 14.97 -1.34
N ASP A 121 8.79 14.94 -0.26
CA ASP A 121 10.09 14.31 -0.20
C ASP A 121 10.03 13.03 0.65
N ASP A 122 10.95 12.11 0.42
CA ASP A 122 11.14 10.89 1.22
C ASP A 122 11.95 11.18 2.51
N SER A 123 11.93 12.44 2.98
CA SER A 123 12.68 12.87 4.16
C SER A 123 11.86 12.61 5.44
N ASP A 124 12.53 12.07 6.46
CA ASP A 124 11.91 11.82 7.76
C ASP A 124 11.43 13.13 8.44
N ASP A 125 12.13 14.25 8.20
CA ASP A 125 11.80 15.56 8.76
C ASP A 125 10.50 16.13 8.16
N ASP A 126 10.33 16.07 6.83
CA ASP A 126 9.10 16.55 6.17
C ASP A 126 7.88 15.69 6.56
N TYR A 127 8.11 14.39 6.77
CA TYR A 127 7.07 13.48 7.23
C TYR A 127 6.64 13.80 8.68
N LEU A 128 7.58 14.07 9.57
CA LEU A 128 7.29 14.53 10.94
C LEU A 128 6.61 15.91 10.97
N GLU A 129 7.01 16.84 10.09
CA GLU A 129 6.32 18.13 9.95
C GLU A 129 4.86 17.93 9.54
N THR A 130 4.61 17.06 8.56
CA THR A 130 3.26 16.72 8.10
C THR A 130 2.41 16.11 9.24
N MET A 131 3.00 15.25 10.07
CA MET A 131 2.33 14.76 11.29
C MET A 131 1.98 15.89 12.24
N CYS A 132 2.93 16.80 12.49
CA CYS A 132 2.74 17.91 13.41
C CYS A 132 1.65 18.89 12.94
N MET A 133 1.57 19.13 11.63
CA MET A 133 0.52 19.94 11.03
C MET A 133 -0.87 19.34 11.22
N ALA A 134 -0.99 18.01 11.15
CA ALA A 134 -2.27 17.31 11.27
C ALA A 134 -2.70 17.04 12.72
N LEU A 135 -1.75 16.65 13.58
CA LEU A 135 -2.02 16.14 14.94
C LEU A 135 -1.58 17.10 16.07
N GLY A 136 -0.85 18.16 15.73
CA GLY A 136 -0.23 19.06 16.69
C GLY A 136 1.21 18.65 17.03
N ARG A 137 1.86 19.45 17.89
CA ARG A 137 3.27 19.28 18.24
C ARG A 137 3.55 17.91 18.86
N LEU A 138 4.73 17.39 18.56
CA LEU A 138 5.26 16.23 19.27
C LEU A 138 5.36 16.51 20.78
N PRO A 139 5.22 15.47 21.62
CA PRO A 139 5.44 15.60 23.04
C PRO A 139 6.93 15.74 23.35
N GLU A 140 7.25 16.56 24.35
CA GLU A 140 8.60 16.71 24.89
C GLU A 140 9.27 15.34 25.15
N PRO A 141 10.57 15.17 24.86
CA PRO A 141 11.55 16.19 24.47
C PRO A 141 11.65 16.45 22.95
N TRP A 142 10.66 16.02 22.16
CA TRP A 142 10.71 16.01 20.70
C TRP A 142 9.98 17.21 20.09
#